data_AF-A0A935TP34-F1
#
_entry.id   AF-A0A935TP34-F1
#
_cell.length_a   1.000
_cell.length_b   1.000
_cell.length_c   1.000
_cell.angle_alpha   90.00
_cell.angle_beta   90.00
_cell.angle_gamma   90.00
#
_symmetry.space_group_name_H-M   'P 1'
#
loop_
_entity.id
_entity.type
_entity.pdbx_description
1 polymer ?
#
loop_
_entity_poly.entity_id
_entity_poly.type
_entity_poly.pdbx_seq_one_letter_code
_entity_poly.pdbx_strand_id
1 'polypeptide(L)'
;MGILKQIVDDIKVVADSVKNIQSILAAIKDGKKYFEKTHPEIKQDVAAMCIELQKTCNAIAIASSVITNFRFNSSAGALDNEPTRFNDYFIKYKTNKNEAENLIRSLKGHCRIIKQHAEKISSGNTNAFWAFFGLQSSQRENELGILLQKIYDDEQDYYDIVSRMAHSMNTAIEDVTDALCVNGMMSATKVPAAALLLTEYAKSFKELELAASKTRDEFDFTIKDLQ
;
A
#
# COMPACT_ATOMS: atom_id res chain seq x y z
N MET A 1 -12.15 -14.16 17.51
CA MET A 1 -11.00 -13.25 17.32
C MET A 1 -11.57 -11.90 16.91
N GLY A 2 -11.26 -10.79 17.58
CA GLY A 2 -11.93 -9.50 17.34
C GLY A 2 -11.53 -8.84 16.02
N ILE A 3 -12.44 -8.07 15.41
CA ILE A 3 -12.27 -7.40 14.10
C ILE A 3 -11.00 -6.53 14.07
N LEU A 4 -10.76 -5.73 15.12
CA LEU A 4 -9.55 -4.93 15.27
C LEU A 4 -8.26 -5.77 15.16
N LYS A 5 -8.22 -6.95 15.80
CA LYS A 5 -7.02 -7.81 15.75
C LYS A 5 -6.78 -8.33 14.34
N GLN A 6 -7.83 -8.75 13.64
CA GLN A 6 -7.74 -9.22 12.25
C GLN A 6 -7.15 -8.13 11.35
N ILE A 7 -7.70 -6.90 11.43
CA ILE A 7 -7.21 -5.76 10.64
C ILE A 7 -5.76 -5.43 10.97
N VAL A 8 -5.38 -5.45 12.25
CA VAL A 8 -3.98 -5.20 12.67
C VAL A 8 -3.04 -6.27 12.13
N ASP A 9 -3.45 -7.54 12.12
CA ASP A 9 -2.63 -8.62 11.57
C ASP A 9 -2.50 -8.51 10.04
N ASP A 10 -3.57 -8.11 9.34
CA ASP A 10 -3.51 -7.81 7.90
C ASP A 10 -2.58 -6.63 7.58
N ILE A 11 -2.65 -5.54 8.36
CA ILE A 11 -1.76 -4.38 8.22
C ILE A 11 -0.29 -4.79 8.36
N LYS A 12 0.04 -5.72 9.27
CA LYS A 12 1.42 -6.22 9.41
C LYS A 12 1.91 -6.94 8.15
N VAL A 13 1.07 -7.79 7.55
CA VAL A 13 1.41 -8.49 6.29
C VAL A 13 1.68 -7.48 5.18
N VAL A 14 0.83 -6.45 5.05
CA VAL A 14 1.03 -5.38 4.07
C VAL A 14 2.30 -4.58 4.38
N ALA A 15 2.58 -4.27 5.65
CA ALA A 15 3.78 -3.56 6.07
C ALA A 15 5.07 -4.33 5.73
N ASP A 16 5.09 -5.65 5.93
CA ASP A 16 6.24 -6.48 5.56
C ASP A 16 6.46 -6.52 4.05
N SER A 17 5.37 -6.47 3.28
CA SER A 17 5.46 -6.37 1.82
C SER A 17 6.05 -5.02 1.38
N VAL A 18 5.65 -3.91 2.02
CA VAL A 18 6.27 -2.59 1.80
C VAL A 18 7.78 -2.61 2.13
N LYS A 19 8.20 -3.32 3.19
CA LYS A 19 9.64 -3.47 3.52
C LYS A 19 10.41 -4.27 2.45
N ASN A 20 9.79 -5.29 1.85
CA ASN A 20 10.39 -6.03 0.75
C ASN A 20 10.60 -5.11 -0.47
N ILE A 21 9.58 -4.32 -0.79
CA ILE A 21 9.64 -3.30 -1.86
C ILE A 21 10.75 -2.28 -1.58
N GLN A 22 10.88 -1.78 -0.34
CA GLN A 22 11.97 -0.88 0.07
C GLN A 22 13.35 -1.51 -0.14
N SER A 23 13.50 -2.79 0.19
CA SER A 23 14.76 -3.52 0.03
C SER A 23 15.17 -3.66 -1.45
N ILE A 24 14.19 -3.88 -2.33
CA ILE A 24 14.39 -3.89 -3.79
C ILE A 24 14.79 -2.50 -4.28
N LEU A 25 14.10 -1.45 -3.85
CA LEU A 25 14.43 -0.07 -4.23
C LEU A 25 15.85 0.31 -3.81
N ALA A 26 16.26 -0.08 -2.60
CA ALA A 26 17.63 0.16 -2.13
C ALA A 26 18.66 -0.53 -3.04
N ALA A 27 18.45 -1.80 -3.39
CA ALA A 27 19.33 -2.54 -4.29
C ALA A 27 19.42 -1.89 -5.69
N ILE A 28 18.30 -1.42 -6.23
CA ILE A 28 18.26 -0.70 -7.52
C ILE A 28 19.08 0.59 -7.45
N LYS A 29 18.91 1.38 -6.38
CA LYS A 29 19.63 2.64 -6.18
C LYS A 29 21.13 2.42 -6.04
N ASP A 30 21.54 1.43 -5.26
CA ASP A 30 22.95 1.09 -5.04
C ASP A 30 23.63 0.62 -6.34
N GLY A 31 22.92 -0.20 -7.12
CA GLY A 31 23.43 -0.73 -8.39
C GLY A 31 23.29 0.20 -9.59
N LYS A 32 22.64 1.36 -9.44
CA LYS A 32 22.28 2.23 -10.57
C LYS A 32 23.45 2.62 -11.45
N LYS A 33 24.49 3.19 -10.85
CA LYS A 33 25.69 3.63 -11.59
C LYS A 33 26.39 2.49 -12.31
N TYR A 34 26.32 1.28 -11.74
CA TYR A 34 26.91 0.11 -12.36
C TYR A 34 26.11 -0.32 -13.59
N PHE A 35 24.80 -0.49 -13.47
CA PHE A 35 24.00 -0.98 -14.59
C PHE A 35 23.89 0.08 -15.70
N GLU A 36 23.82 1.38 -15.37
CA GLU A 36 23.83 2.44 -16.39
C GLU A 36 25.11 2.44 -17.22
N LYS A 37 26.24 2.06 -16.63
CA LYS A 37 27.54 1.97 -17.31
C LYS A 37 27.71 0.68 -18.09
N THR A 38 27.23 -0.44 -17.54
CA THR A 38 27.59 -1.79 -18.01
C THR A 38 26.47 -2.43 -18.82
N HIS A 39 25.22 -2.04 -18.56
CA HIS A 39 23.99 -2.57 -19.13
C HIS A 39 22.94 -1.46 -19.39
N PRO A 40 23.26 -0.41 -20.18
CA PRO A 40 22.33 0.68 -20.43
C PRO A 40 21.00 0.23 -21.08
N GLU A 41 21.01 -0.91 -21.77
CA GLU A 41 19.84 -1.49 -22.45
C GLU A 41 18.70 -1.88 -21.49
N ILE A 42 19.01 -2.18 -20.22
CA ILE A 42 17.98 -2.61 -19.25
C ILE A 42 17.30 -1.44 -18.53
N LYS A 43 17.76 -0.20 -18.75
CA LYS A 43 17.30 0.99 -18.01
C LYS A 43 15.78 1.19 -18.10
N GLN A 44 15.20 0.99 -19.28
CA GLN A 44 13.76 1.11 -19.50
C GLN A 44 12.97 0.00 -18.78
N ASP A 45 13.47 -1.23 -18.79
CA ASP A 45 12.83 -2.36 -18.13
C ASP A 45 12.88 -2.19 -16.59
N VAL A 46 14.00 -1.69 -16.04
CA VAL A 46 14.12 -1.35 -14.61
C VAL A 46 13.17 -0.21 -14.23
N ALA A 47 13.06 0.84 -15.07
CA ALA A 47 12.10 1.92 -14.83
C ALA A 47 10.65 1.42 -14.83
N ALA A 48 10.29 0.52 -15.74
CA ALA A 48 8.97 -0.09 -15.80
C ALA A 48 8.65 -0.92 -14.54
N MET A 49 9.62 -1.71 -14.05
CA MET A 49 9.46 -2.42 -12.76
C MET A 49 9.24 -1.45 -11.59
N CYS A 50 10.03 -0.37 -11.52
CA CYS A 50 9.88 0.66 -10.50
C CYS A 50 8.49 1.32 -10.53
N ILE A 51 7.92 1.56 -11.72
CA ILE A 51 6.57 2.13 -11.87
C ILE A 51 5.51 1.21 -11.26
N GLU A 52 5.59 -0.10 -11.49
CA GLU A 52 4.61 -1.05 -10.95
C GLU A 52 4.73 -1.20 -9.41
N LEU A 53 5.95 -1.18 -8.87
CA LEU A 53 6.18 -1.16 -7.42
C LEU A 53 5.70 0.15 -6.78
N GLN A 54 5.94 1.29 -7.44
CA GLN A 54 5.46 2.60 -7.01
C GLN A 54 3.93 2.65 -6.94
N LYS A 55 3.24 2.16 -7.99
CA LYS A 55 1.78 2.07 -8.05
C LYS A 55 1.23 1.32 -6.84
N THR A 56 1.82 0.17 -6.52
CA THR A 56 1.48 -0.65 -5.35
C THR A 56 1.61 0.13 -4.03
N CYS A 57 2.72 0.83 -3.81
CA CYS A 57 2.89 1.70 -2.64
C CYS A 57 1.88 2.86 -2.61
N ASN A 58 1.55 3.45 -3.77
CA ASN A 58 0.57 4.53 -3.85
C ASN A 58 -0.84 4.05 -3.47
N ALA A 59 -1.24 2.87 -3.96
CA ALA A 59 -2.52 2.26 -3.61
C ALA A 59 -2.64 2.01 -2.10
N ILE A 60 -1.59 1.48 -1.47
CA ILE A 60 -1.55 1.25 -0.01
C ILE A 60 -1.63 2.57 0.77
N ALA A 61 -0.90 3.60 0.33
CA ALA A 61 -0.94 4.92 0.96
C ALA A 61 -2.34 5.55 0.89
N ILE A 62 -2.98 5.50 -0.28
CA ILE A 62 -4.33 6.01 -0.50
C ILE A 62 -5.34 5.28 0.38
N ALA A 63 -5.31 3.93 0.39
CA ALA A 63 -6.19 3.13 1.24
C ALA A 63 -6.03 3.48 2.73
N SER A 64 -4.80 3.64 3.18
CA SER A 64 -4.52 4.04 4.56
C SER A 64 -5.05 5.43 4.87
N SER A 65 -4.89 6.36 3.93
CA SER A 65 -5.30 7.76 4.09
C SER A 65 -6.81 7.94 4.29
N VAL A 66 -7.63 7.02 3.77
CA VAL A 66 -9.09 7.02 3.98
C VAL A 66 -9.41 6.91 5.46
N ILE A 67 -8.76 5.98 6.17
CA ILE A 67 -8.99 5.75 7.59
C ILE A 67 -8.37 6.87 8.43
N THR A 68 -7.15 7.30 8.12
CA THR A 68 -6.41 8.27 8.96
C THR A 68 -6.91 9.70 8.82
N ASN A 69 -7.49 10.05 7.66
CA ASN A 69 -8.12 11.35 7.44
C ASN A 69 -9.60 11.36 7.78
N PHE A 70 -10.22 10.20 7.97
CA PHE A 70 -11.59 10.16 8.47
C PHE A 70 -11.60 10.60 9.94
N ARG A 71 -12.35 11.65 10.22
CA ARG A 71 -12.54 12.20 11.56
C ARG A 71 -13.97 12.70 11.71
N PHE A 72 -14.58 12.37 12.83
CA PHE A 72 -15.75 13.10 13.30
C PHE A 72 -15.27 14.46 13.83
N ASN A 73 -15.88 15.56 13.39
CA ASN A 73 -15.44 16.90 13.77
C ASN A 73 -16.01 17.28 15.14
N SER A 74 -15.63 16.54 16.18
CA SER A 74 -16.10 16.81 17.54
C SER A 74 -15.26 17.93 18.15
N SER A 75 -15.62 19.18 17.88
CA SER A 75 -15.17 20.29 18.72
C SER A 75 -15.61 20.00 20.16
N ALA A 76 -14.70 20.05 21.15
CA ALA A 76 -15.05 19.83 22.55
C ALA A 76 -16.16 20.83 22.97
N GLY A 77 -17.39 20.34 23.14
CA GLY A 77 -18.58 21.14 23.45
C GLY A 77 -19.71 21.06 22.41
N ALA A 78 -19.41 20.64 21.18
CA ALA A 78 -20.39 20.30 20.16
C ALA A 78 -20.29 18.80 19.87
N LEU A 79 -20.88 17.97 20.75
CA LEU A 79 -21.34 16.67 20.29
C LEU A 79 -22.35 16.98 19.18
N ASP A 80 -21.99 16.70 17.92
CA ASP A 80 -22.85 16.90 16.74
C ASP A 80 -24.10 16.03 16.87
N ASN A 81 -25.05 16.49 17.67
CA ASN A 81 -26.39 15.95 17.79
C ASN A 81 -27.26 16.45 16.63
N GLU A 82 -26.72 17.27 15.72
CA GLU A 82 -27.39 17.77 14.52
C GLU A 82 -27.39 16.67 13.43
N PRO A 83 -28.56 16.09 13.11
CA PRO A 83 -28.66 14.99 12.13
C PRO A 83 -28.14 15.39 10.75
N THR A 84 -28.20 16.67 10.39
CA THR A 84 -27.74 17.19 9.10
C THR A 84 -26.23 17.09 8.95
N ARG A 85 -25.44 17.53 9.93
CA ARG A 85 -23.97 17.40 9.91
C ARG A 85 -23.54 15.95 9.93
N PHE A 86 -24.22 15.13 10.73
CA PHE A 86 -24.00 13.69 10.78
C PHE A 86 -24.22 13.04 9.40
N ASN A 87 -25.30 13.42 8.70
CA ASN A 87 -25.59 12.93 7.35
C ASN A 87 -24.57 13.40 6.31
N ASP A 88 -24.08 14.64 6.42
CA ASP A 88 -23.03 15.17 5.54
C ASP A 88 -21.71 14.41 5.70
N TYR A 89 -21.31 14.09 6.96
CA TYR A 89 -20.15 13.24 7.21
C TYR A 89 -20.32 11.86 6.59
N PHE A 90 -21.50 11.28 6.72
CA PHE A 90 -21.79 9.94 6.20
C PHE A 90 -21.82 9.87 4.67
N ILE A 91 -22.44 10.85 4.00
CA ILE A 91 -22.46 10.92 2.54
C ILE A 91 -21.04 11.12 2.00
N LYS A 92 -20.29 12.09 2.55
CA LYS A 92 -18.89 12.32 2.17
C LYS A 92 -18.05 11.05 2.38
N TYR A 93 -18.28 10.33 3.47
CA TYR A 93 -17.61 9.08 3.78
C TYR A 93 -17.90 7.96 2.77
N LYS A 94 -19.16 7.75 2.39
CA LYS A 94 -19.54 6.75 1.38
C LYS A 94 -18.96 7.08 0.00
N THR A 95 -18.98 8.35 -0.40
CA THR A 95 -18.37 8.80 -1.64
C THR A 95 -16.87 8.54 -1.64
N ASN A 96 -16.18 8.92 -0.56
CA ASN A 96 -14.74 8.70 -0.42
C ASN A 96 -14.37 7.21 -0.42
N LYS A 97 -15.18 6.32 0.20
CA LYS A 97 -14.97 4.86 0.16
C LYS A 97 -14.99 4.34 -1.28
N ASN A 98 -16.03 4.66 -2.03
CA ASN A 98 -16.20 4.16 -3.41
C ASN A 98 -15.11 4.71 -4.34
N GLU A 99 -14.77 5.99 -4.20
CA GLU A 99 -13.68 6.60 -4.97
C GLU A 99 -12.33 5.96 -4.63
N ALA A 100 -12.05 5.74 -3.35
CA ALA A 100 -10.83 5.08 -2.90
C ALA A 100 -10.75 3.63 -3.38
N GLU A 101 -11.82 2.84 -3.30
CA GLU A 101 -11.82 1.47 -3.83
C GLU A 101 -11.50 1.41 -5.32
N ASN A 102 -12.12 2.28 -6.13
CA ASN A 102 -11.87 2.35 -7.56
C ASN A 102 -10.44 2.81 -7.87
N LEU A 103 -9.94 3.77 -7.11
CA LEU A 103 -8.58 4.29 -7.24
C LEU A 103 -7.53 3.24 -6.81
N ILE A 104 -7.76 2.52 -5.72
CA ILE A 104 -6.90 1.43 -5.24
C ILE A 104 -6.82 0.33 -6.30
N ARG A 105 -7.95 -0.03 -6.94
CA ARG A 105 -7.96 -1.01 -8.03
C ARG A 105 -7.23 -0.52 -9.28
N SER A 106 -7.35 0.75 -9.64
CA SER A 106 -6.69 1.32 -10.83
C SER A 106 -5.20 1.56 -10.63
N LEU A 107 -4.77 1.78 -9.39
CA LEU A 107 -3.37 1.95 -8.98
C LEU A 107 -2.71 0.62 -8.60
N LYS A 108 -3.37 -0.51 -8.81
CA LYS A 108 -2.75 -1.81 -8.60
C LYS A 108 -1.59 -1.97 -9.58
N GLY A 109 -0.39 -2.18 -9.05
CA GLY A 109 0.74 -2.64 -9.85
C GLY A 109 0.49 -4.05 -10.38
N HIS A 110 1.03 -4.37 -11.54
CA HIS A 110 0.90 -5.69 -12.14
C HIS A 110 2.22 -6.45 -12.02
N CYS A 111 2.34 -7.38 -11.07
CA CYS A 111 3.51 -8.24 -10.92
C CYS A 111 3.79 -9.07 -12.16
N ARG A 112 2.78 -9.37 -12.99
CA ARG A 112 3.02 -9.97 -14.32
C ARG A 112 3.94 -9.11 -15.17
N ILE A 113 3.79 -7.79 -15.14
CA ILE A 113 4.65 -6.85 -15.88
C ILE A 113 6.05 -6.84 -15.23
N ILE A 114 6.14 -6.79 -13.90
CA ILE A 114 7.42 -6.84 -13.18
C ILE A 114 8.19 -8.13 -13.52
N LYS A 115 7.51 -9.28 -13.48
CA LYS A 115 8.05 -10.59 -13.82
C LYS A 115 8.48 -10.67 -15.28
N GLN A 116 7.67 -10.15 -16.21
CA GLN A 116 8.03 -10.10 -17.62
C GLN A 116 9.30 -9.28 -17.87
N HIS A 117 9.45 -8.12 -17.22
CA HIS A 117 10.65 -7.32 -17.35
C HIS A 117 11.85 -7.98 -16.66
N ALA A 118 11.68 -8.59 -15.48
CA ALA A 118 12.73 -9.34 -14.81
C ALA A 118 13.20 -10.57 -15.63
N GLU A 119 12.26 -11.33 -16.19
CA GLU A 119 12.54 -12.46 -17.10
C GLU A 119 13.20 -11.98 -18.39
N LYS A 120 12.76 -10.87 -18.97
CA LYS A 120 13.38 -10.29 -20.17
C LYS A 120 14.83 -9.88 -19.90
N ILE A 121 15.09 -9.23 -18.76
CA ILE A 121 16.45 -8.87 -18.30
C ILE A 121 17.30 -10.14 -18.11
N SER A 122 16.71 -11.21 -17.55
CA SER A 122 17.41 -12.48 -17.28
C SER A 122 17.63 -13.35 -18.53
N SER A 123 16.71 -13.32 -19.50
CA SER A 123 16.71 -14.20 -20.67
C SER A 123 17.78 -13.88 -21.71
N GLY A 124 18.37 -12.69 -21.64
CA GLY A 124 19.46 -12.26 -22.51
C GLY A 124 20.87 -12.57 -22.00
N ASN A 125 21.02 -13.15 -20.81
CA ASN A 125 22.33 -13.29 -20.16
C ASN A 125 22.38 -14.51 -19.21
N THR A 126 23.53 -15.17 -19.05
CA THR A 126 23.69 -16.31 -18.12
C THR A 126 23.72 -15.91 -16.64
N ASN A 127 23.62 -14.61 -16.35
CA ASN A 127 23.72 -14.07 -15.00
C ASN A 127 22.33 -13.85 -14.38
N ALA A 128 22.21 -14.05 -13.07
CA ALA A 128 20.98 -13.76 -12.33
C ALA A 128 20.59 -12.27 -12.46
N PHE A 129 19.30 -11.95 -12.44
CA PHE A 129 18.75 -10.58 -12.53
C PHE A 129 19.51 -9.54 -11.67
N TRP A 130 19.94 -9.94 -10.48
CA TRP A 130 20.62 -9.07 -9.53
C TRP A 130 22.09 -8.77 -9.89
N ALA A 131 22.72 -9.59 -10.72
CA ALA A 131 24.10 -9.37 -11.18
C ALA A 131 24.21 -8.11 -12.05
N PHE A 132 23.12 -7.72 -12.73
CA PHE A 132 23.07 -6.49 -13.51
C PHE A 132 23.26 -5.23 -12.67
N PHE A 133 23.03 -5.32 -11.35
CA PHE A 133 23.22 -4.23 -10.40
C PHE A 133 24.63 -4.21 -9.78
N GLY A 134 25.54 -5.07 -10.24
CA GLY A 134 26.92 -5.11 -9.74
C GLY A 134 27.03 -5.65 -8.31
N LEU A 135 26.02 -6.40 -7.86
CA LEU A 135 26.04 -7.06 -6.56
C LEU A 135 27.14 -8.13 -6.55
N GLN A 136 28.10 -8.00 -5.62
CA GLN A 136 29.25 -8.91 -5.52
C GLN A 136 29.05 -10.03 -4.49
N SER A 137 27.84 -10.14 -3.92
CA SER A 137 27.51 -11.13 -2.90
C SER A 137 26.39 -12.02 -3.40
N SER A 138 26.72 -13.28 -3.71
CA SER A 138 25.76 -14.32 -4.08
C SER A 138 24.69 -14.54 -3.00
N GLN A 139 25.03 -14.35 -1.72
CA GLN A 139 24.06 -14.37 -0.63
C GLN A 139 23.03 -13.25 -0.79
N ARG A 140 23.48 -12.02 -1.06
CA ARG A 140 22.58 -10.88 -1.21
C ARG A 140 21.71 -10.99 -2.46
N GLU A 141 22.25 -11.52 -3.55
CA GLU A 141 21.49 -11.81 -4.76
C GLU A 141 20.37 -12.83 -4.50
N ASN A 142 20.67 -13.90 -3.75
CA ASN A 142 19.67 -14.89 -3.37
C ASN A 142 18.58 -14.31 -2.47
N GLU A 143 18.95 -13.52 -1.44
CA GLU A 143 18.00 -12.82 -0.58
C GLU A 143 17.04 -11.94 -1.39
N LEU A 144 17.58 -11.11 -2.28
CA LEU A 144 16.76 -10.23 -3.13
C LEU A 144 15.93 -11.01 -4.14
N GLY A 145 16.44 -12.14 -4.64
CA GLY A 145 15.68 -13.07 -5.50
C GLY A 145 14.47 -13.65 -4.78
N ILE A 146 14.64 -14.08 -3.53
CA ILE A 146 13.55 -14.56 -2.67
C ILE A 146 12.53 -13.46 -2.39
N LEU A 147 12.98 -12.23 -2.12
CA LEU A 147 12.07 -11.10 -1.87
C LEU A 147 11.25 -10.74 -3.11
N LEU A 148 11.88 -10.73 -4.28
CA LEU A 148 11.20 -10.48 -5.55
C LEU A 148 10.21 -11.59 -5.88
N GLN A 149 10.60 -12.85 -5.67
CA GLN A 149 9.70 -14.00 -5.83
C GLN A 149 8.52 -13.93 -4.86
N LYS A 150 8.75 -13.54 -3.60
CA LYS A 150 7.68 -13.36 -2.62
C LYS A 150 6.66 -12.31 -3.06
N ILE A 151 7.11 -11.20 -3.64
CA ILE A 151 6.20 -10.18 -4.21
C ILE A 151 5.36 -10.79 -5.35
N TYR A 152 5.95 -11.65 -6.18
CA TYR A 152 5.22 -12.34 -7.25
C TYR A 152 4.19 -13.34 -6.72
N ASP A 153 4.59 -14.16 -5.74
CA ASP A 153 3.73 -15.18 -5.13
C ASP A 153 2.56 -14.52 -4.39
N ASP A 154 2.83 -13.43 -3.66
CA ASP A 154 1.81 -12.64 -2.96
C ASP A 154 0.75 -12.10 -3.95
N GLU A 155 1.10 -11.70 -5.18
CA GLU A 155 0.10 -11.29 -6.19
C GLU A 155 -0.58 -12.48 -6.89
N GLN A 156 0.15 -13.58 -7.16
CA GLN A 156 -0.34 -14.72 -7.94
C GLN A 156 -1.33 -15.59 -7.15
N ASP A 157 -1.14 -15.75 -5.83
CA ASP A 157 -1.94 -16.63 -4.98
C ASP A 157 -3.23 -15.98 -4.43
N TYR A 158 -3.73 -14.91 -5.06
CA TYR A 158 -4.84 -14.08 -4.55
C TYR A 158 -4.57 -13.43 -3.17
N TYR A 159 -3.32 -13.48 -2.67
CA TYR A 159 -2.85 -12.74 -1.49
C TYR A 159 -2.46 -11.29 -1.83
N ASP A 160 -3.08 -10.73 -2.86
CA ASP A 160 -2.80 -9.39 -3.36
C ASP A 160 -2.86 -8.40 -2.20
N ILE A 161 -1.70 -7.86 -1.84
CA ILE A 161 -1.52 -6.98 -0.70
C ILE A 161 -2.38 -5.72 -0.83
N VAL A 162 -2.68 -5.28 -2.06
CA VAL A 162 -3.57 -4.16 -2.35
C VAL A 162 -5.02 -4.55 -2.06
N SER A 163 -5.43 -5.75 -2.46
CA SER A 163 -6.76 -6.30 -2.14
C SER A 163 -6.94 -6.55 -0.65
N ARG A 164 -5.92 -7.08 0.05
CA ARG A 164 -5.92 -7.27 1.51
C ARG A 164 -6.03 -5.92 2.22
N MET A 165 -5.33 -4.92 1.73
CA MET A 165 -5.41 -3.56 2.26
C MET A 165 -6.79 -2.94 2.06
N ALA A 166 -7.38 -3.08 0.86
CA ALA A 166 -8.74 -2.63 0.57
C ALA A 166 -9.77 -3.34 1.45
N HIS A 167 -9.61 -4.66 1.66
CA HIS A 167 -10.47 -5.43 2.55
C HIS A 167 -10.36 -4.96 4.00
N SER A 168 -9.14 -4.70 4.49
CA SER A 168 -8.90 -4.18 5.84
C SER A 168 -9.53 -2.80 6.03
N MET A 169 -9.37 -1.91 5.04
CA MET A 169 -10.02 -0.60 5.01
C MET A 169 -11.55 -0.75 5.07
N ASN A 170 -12.12 -1.62 4.24
CA ASN A 170 -13.57 -1.84 4.20
C ASN A 170 -14.12 -2.42 5.50
N THR A 171 -13.41 -3.38 6.08
CA THR A 171 -13.79 -4.01 7.35
C THR A 171 -13.72 -3.01 8.50
N ALA A 172 -12.68 -2.17 8.55
CA ALA A 172 -12.60 -1.08 9.53
C ALA A 172 -13.76 -0.08 9.37
N ILE A 173 -14.07 0.25 8.11
CA ILE A 173 -15.18 1.15 7.77
C ILE A 173 -16.53 0.58 8.21
N GLU A 174 -16.75 -0.72 7.98
CA GLU A 174 -17.96 -1.43 8.37
C GLU A 174 -18.08 -1.53 9.89
N ASP A 175 -17.01 -1.83 10.61
CA ASP A 175 -17.03 -1.89 12.09
C ASP A 175 -17.33 -0.51 12.70
N VAL A 176 -16.76 0.57 12.15
CA VAL A 176 -17.10 1.95 12.55
C VAL A 176 -18.55 2.29 12.21
N THR A 177 -19.08 1.79 11.10
CA THR A 177 -20.48 1.97 10.68
C THR A 177 -21.44 1.23 11.62
N ASP A 178 -21.11 0.01 12.00
CA ASP A 178 -21.88 -0.80 12.93
C ASP A 178 -21.89 -0.18 14.32
N ALA A 179 -20.74 0.35 14.76
CA ALA A 179 -20.63 1.11 16.01
C ALA A 179 -21.52 2.37 16.02
N LEU A 180 -21.81 2.97 14.85
CA LEU A 180 -22.74 4.11 14.70
C LEU A 180 -24.22 3.70 14.73
N CYS A 181 -24.55 2.42 14.55
CA CYS A 181 -25.93 1.97 14.39
C CYS A 181 -26.59 1.55 15.72
N VAL A 182 -27.88 1.85 15.83
CA VAL A 182 -28.81 1.35 16.85
C VAL A 182 -30.03 0.82 16.11
N ASN A 183 -30.35 -0.47 16.27
CA ASN A 183 -31.47 -1.12 15.56
C ASN A 183 -31.40 -0.94 14.03
N GLY A 184 -30.20 -0.97 13.45
CA GLY A 184 -29.98 -0.77 12.01
C GLY A 184 -30.14 0.68 11.53
N MET A 185 -30.39 1.63 12.43
CA MET A 185 -30.45 3.06 12.14
C MET A 185 -29.26 3.77 12.78
N MET A 186 -28.62 4.66 12.01
CA MET A 186 -27.52 5.44 12.54
C MET A 186 -27.98 6.42 13.62
N SER A 187 -27.16 6.59 14.67
CA SER A 187 -27.48 7.46 15.80
C SER A 187 -26.32 8.39 16.16
N ALA A 188 -26.61 9.69 16.25
CA ALA A 188 -25.66 10.69 16.73
C ALA A 188 -25.12 10.37 18.14
N THR A 189 -25.93 9.72 18.98
CA THR A 189 -25.53 9.29 20.33
C THR A 189 -24.39 8.26 20.34
N LYS A 190 -24.14 7.60 19.22
CA LYS A 190 -23.07 6.61 19.05
C LYS A 190 -21.77 7.18 18.46
N VAL A 191 -21.79 8.45 18.02
CA VAL A 191 -20.59 9.12 17.46
C VAL A 191 -19.37 9.02 18.37
N PRO A 192 -19.45 9.20 19.71
CA PRO A 192 -18.28 9.07 20.58
C PRO A 192 -17.65 7.68 20.55
N ALA A 193 -18.47 6.61 20.53
CA ALA A 193 -17.97 5.24 20.49
C ALA A 193 -17.31 4.91 19.14
N ALA A 194 -17.94 5.32 18.04
CA ALA A 194 -17.39 5.17 16.70
C ALA A 194 -16.10 5.99 16.50
N ALA A 195 -16.02 7.19 17.08
CA ALA A 195 -14.82 8.03 17.04
C ALA A 195 -13.64 7.41 17.80
N LEU A 196 -13.89 6.75 18.93
CA LEU A 196 -12.86 6.00 19.65
C LEU A 196 -12.34 4.84 18.82
N LEU A 197 -13.23 4.03 18.25
CA LEU A 197 -12.86 2.90 17.38
C LEU A 197 -12.06 3.35 16.15
N LEU A 198 -12.50 4.43 15.51
CA LEU A 198 -11.78 5.06 14.39
C LEU A 198 -10.38 5.53 14.79
N THR A 199 -10.23 6.06 16.00
CA THR A 199 -8.91 6.48 16.53
C THR A 199 -7.98 5.29 16.72
N GLU A 200 -8.49 4.14 17.13
CA GLU A 200 -7.71 2.90 17.25
C GLU A 200 -7.23 2.42 15.88
N TYR A 201 -8.12 2.37 14.89
CA TYR A 201 -7.74 2.04 13.52
C TYR A 201 -6.72 3.03 12.95
N ALA A 202 -6.98 4.33 13.08
CA ALA A 202 -6.12 5.37 12.52
C ALA A 202 -4.65 5.24 12.99
N LYS A 203 -4.40 4.78 14.22
CA LYS A 203 -3.04 4.50 14.70
C LYS A 203 -2.35 3.42 13.86
N SER A 204 -3.01 2.29 13.63
CA SER A 204 -2.45 1.18 12.86
C SER A 204 -2.26 1.52 11.39
N PHE A 205 -3.19 2.25 10.79
CA PHE A 205 -3.09 2.68 9.39
C PHE A 205 -2.05 3.79 9.18
N LYS A 206 -1.77 4.63 10.18
CA LYS A 206 -0.88 5.79 10.00
C LYS A 206 0.57 5.42 9.74
N GLU A 207 1.09 4.43 10.44
CA GLU A 207 2.47 3.98 10.24
C GLU A 207 2.66 3.43 8.81
N LEU A 208 1.70 2.65 8.34
CA LEU A 208 1.69 2.09 7.00
C LEU A 208 1.54 3.17 5.92
N GLU A 209 0.65 4.14 6.12
CA GLU A 209 0.48 5.31 5.22
C GLU A 209 1.81 6.04 5.00
N LEU A 210 2.53 6.34 6.08
CA LEU A 210 3.79 7.07 6.03
C LEU A 210 4.88 6.26 5.33
N ALA A 211 5.00 4.97 5.66
CA ALA A 211 5.98 4.09 5.05
C ALA A 211 5.74 3.95 3.53
N ALA A 212 4.49 3.68 3.13
CA ALA A 212 4.12 3.52 1.73
C ALA A 212 4.27 4.83 0.93
N SER A 213 3.87 5.96 1.50
CA SER A 213 4.02 7.29 0.86
C SER A 213 5.48 7.65 0.64
N LYS A 214 6.32 7.45 1.67
CA LYS A 214 7.76 7.69 1.55
C LYS A 214 8.38 6.82 0.46
N THR A 215 8.05 5.52 0.44
CA THR A 215 8.58 4.59 -0.56
C THR A 215 8.12 4.96 -1.97
N ARG A 216 6.86 5.35 -2.16
CA ARG A 216 6.35 5.89 -3.43
C ARG A 216 7.19 7.08 -3.90
N ASP A 217 7.45 8.05 -3.02
CA ASP A 217 8.19 9.27 -3.37
C ASP A 217 9.65 8.97 -3.75
N GLU A 218 10.26 7.99 -3.08
CA GLU A 218 11.61 7.53 -3.45
C GLU A 218 11.63 6.81 -4.80
N PHE A 219 10.58 6.06 -5.15
CA PHE A 219 10.44 5.53 -6.51
C PHE A 219 10.24 6.64 -7.53
N ASP A 220 9.43 7.66 -7.26
CA ASP A 220 9.24 8.80 -8.16
C ASP A 220 10.57 9.48 -8.53
N PHE A 221 11.42 9.69 -7.53
CA PHE A 221 12.77 10.21 -7.75
C PHE A 221 13.60 9.26 -8.62
N THR A 222 13.60 7.97 -8.28
CA THR A 222 14.39 6.95 -8.98
C THR A 222 13.94 6.78 -10.43
N ILE A 223 12.64 6.76 -10.70
CA ILE A 223 12.07 6.65 -12.05
C ILE A 223 12.47 7.86 -12.90
N LYS A 224 12.37 9.08 -12.36
CA LYS A 224 12.77 10.31 -13.06
C LYS A 224 14.26 10.31 -13.42
N ASP A 225 15.08 9.77 -12.55
CA ASP A 225 16.53 9.64 -12.76
C ASP A 225 16.88 8.49 -13.72
N LEU A 226 15.94 7.60 -14.01
CA LEU A 226 16.08 6.51 -14.98
C LEU A 226 15.56 6.86 -16.38
N GLN A 227 14.76 7.91 -16.52
CA GLN A 227 14.29 8.44 -17.80
C GLN A 227 15.27 9.47 -18.38
#